data_AF-L2FJ53-F1
#
_entry.id   AF-L2FJ53-F1
#
_cell.length_a   1.000
_cell.length_b   1.000
_cell.length_c   1.000
_cell.angle_alpha   90.00
_cell.angle_beta   90.00
_cell.angle_gamma   90.00
#
_symmetry.space_group_name_H-M   'P 1'
#
loop_
_entity.id
_entity.type
_entity.pdbx_description
1 polymer ?
#
loop_
_entity_poly.entity_id
_entity_poly.type
_entity_poly.pdbx_seq_one_letter_code
_entity_poly.pdbx_strand_id
1 'polypeptide(L)' 'MRFSSLVPFFAALVLAEDQGKGCNPDKYTMGCSGLNIVKCYTWPGRSSPTWNFVETCEKVCCNGICTDTKEGC' A
#
# COMPACT_ATOMS: atom_id res chain seq x y z
N MET A 1 -12.88 -39.09 12.48
CA MET A 1 -12.09 -37.90 12.87
C MET A 1 -12.32 -36.82 11.82
N ARG A 2 -12.50 -35.55 12.19
CA ARG A 2 -12.56 -34.42 11.26
C ARG A 2 -11.54 -33.37 11.70
N PHE A 3 -10.46 -33.22 10.96
CA PHE A 3 -9.56 -32.09 11.11
C PHE A 3 -10.17 -30.89 10.37
N SER A 4 -10.87 -30.03 11.10
CA SER A 4 -11.28 -28.73 10.57
C SER A 4 -10.04 -27.86 10.45
N SER A 5 -9.53 -27.67 9.23
CA SER A 5 -8.41 -26.76 8.97
C SER A 5 -8.81 -25.33 9.33
N LEU A 6 -8.37 -24.88 10.50
CA LEU A 6 -8.37 -23.47 10.88
C LEU A 6 -7.38 -22.73 9.98
N VAL A 7 -7.87 -22.24 8.84
CA VAL A 7 -7.13 -21.28 8.01
C VAL A 7 -6.91 -20.02 8.86
N PRO A 8 -5.67 -19.61 9.15
CA PRO A 8 -5.42 -18.47 10.02
C PRO A 8 -5.79 -17.17 9.30
N PHE A 9 -6.96 -16.61 9.65
CA PHE A 9 -7.53 -15.38 9.07
C PHE A 9 -6.73 -14.08 9.33
N PHE A 10 -5.50 -14.20 9.85
CA PHE A 10 -4.67 -13.10 10.33
C PHE A 10 -3.75 -12.46 9.25
N ALA A 11 -3.56 -13.12 8.10
CA ALA A 11 -2.63 -12.66 7.07
C ALA A 11 -3.09 -11.41 6.27
N ALA A 12 -4.36 -10.99 6.40
CA ALA A 12 -4.94 -9.95 5.55
C ALA A 12 -4.82 -8.50 6.10
N LEU A 13 -4.39 -8.32 7.35
CA LEU A 13 -4.60 -7.06 8.09
C LEU A 13 -3.48 -6.00 7.97
N VAL A 14 -2.34 -6.32 7.36
CA VAL A 14 -1.14 -5.44 7.34
C VAL A 14 -1.10 -4.46 6.15
N LEU A 15 -2.12 -4.47 5.27
CA LEU A 15 -2.22 -3.59 4.09
C LEU A 15 -2.97 -2.26 4.33
N ALA A 16 -3.46 -2.03 5.56
CA ALA A 16 -4.42 -0.97 5.85
C ALA A 16 -3.82 0.41 6.20
N GLU A 17 -2.54 0.49 6.58
CA GLU A 17 -2.01 1.61 7.38
C GLU A 17 -1.94 2.98 6.65
N ASP A 18 -2.02 3.02 5.32
CA ASP A 18 -2.09 4.27 4.51
C ASP A 18 -3.46 4.47 3.79
N GLN A 19 -4.44 3.58 3.99
CA GLN A 19 -5.70 3.60 3.23
C GLN A 19 -6.60 4.82 3.49
N GLY A 20 -6.18 5.74 4.36
CA GLY A 20 -6.87 7.01 4.64
C GLY A 20 -6.70 8.10 3.59
N LYS A 21 -5.58 8.13 2.83
CA LYS A 21 -5.41 9.08 1.71
C LYS A 21 -6.02 8.49 0.44
N GLY A 22 -7.28 8.84 0.19
CA GLY A 22 -7.99 8.47 -1.04
C GLY A 22 -7.20 8.84 -2.29
N CYS A 23 -6.95 7.86 -3.16
CA CYS A 23 -6.15 8.01 -4.37
C CYS A 23 -6.71 9.13 -5.26
N ASN A 24 -5.95 10.22 -5.40
CA ASN A 24 -6.22 11.31 -6.31
C ASN A 24 -4.90 11.62 -7.07
N PRO A 25 -4.82 11.38 -8.40
CA PRO A 25 -3.55 11.51 -9.13
C PRO A 25 -3.06 12.97 -9.20
N ASP A 26 -3.96 13.94 -9.08
CA ASP A 26 -3.70 15.40 -9.14
C ASP A 26 -3.16 15.96 -7.81
N LYS A 27 -3.21 15.18 -6.72
CA LYS A 27 -2.79 15.60 -5.36
C LYS A 27 -1.82 14.64 -4.67
N TYR A 28 -1.95 13.35 -4.93
CA TYR A 28 -1.25 12.26 -4.24
C TYR A 28 -0.73 11.26 -5.26
N THR A 29 0.21 11.66 -6.10
CA THR A 29 0.73 10.80 -7.18
C THR A 29 1.49 9.57 -6.62
N MET A 30 2.21 9.74 -5.50
CA MET A 30 2.96 8.69 -4.81
C MET A 30 2.53 8.61 -3.33
N GLY A 31 2.71 7.45 -2.70
CA GLY A 31 2.39 7.18 -1.31
C GLY A 31 2.99 5.85 -0.84
N CYS A 32 2.63 5.40 0.36
CA CYS A 32 3.14 4.16 0.94
C CYS A 32 2.02 3.13 1.20
N SER A 33 2.40 1.87 1.39
CA SER A 33 1.52 0.82 1.90
C SER A 33 2.36 -0.20 2.67
N GLY A 34 2.50 0.02 3.97
CA GLY A 34 3.51 -0.64 4.80
C GLY A 34 4.92 -0.28 4.31
N LEU A 35 5.67 -1.27 3.82
CA LEU A 35 7.00 -1.06 3.24
C LEU A 35 6.99 -0.81 1.72
N ASN A 36 5.83 -0.80 1.07
CA ASN A 36 5.75 -0.69 -0.39
C ASN A 36 5.50 0.75 -0.81
N ILE A 37 6.21 1.21 -1.84
CA ILE A 37 5.84 2.43 -2.57
C ILE A 37 4.63 2.11 -3.45
N VAL A 38 3.61 2.96 -3.37
CA VAL A 38 2.43 2.90 -4.23
C VAL A 38 2.26 4.18 -5.03
N LYS A 39 1.76 4.03 -6.26
CA LYS A 39 1.46 5.13 -7.19
C LYS A 39 -0.03 5.20 -7.46
N CYS A 40 -0.61 6.39 -7.28
CA CYS A 40 -1.99 6.64 -7.64
C CYS A 40 -2.09 6.84 -9.15
N TYR A 41 -2.91 6.03 -9.82
CA TYR A 41 -3.04 6.08 -11.28
C TYR A 41 -4.42 5.61 -11.76
N THR A 42 -4.94 6.29 -12.78
CA THR A 42 -6.12 5.86 -13.54
C THR A 42 -5.65 5.14 -14.79
N TRP A 43 -5.84 3.81 -14.84
CA TRP A 43 -5.53 3.02 -16.03
C TRP A 43 -6.42 3.42 -17.22
N PRO A 44 -5.93 3.36 -18.47
CA PRO A 44 -6.76 3.56 -19.65
C PRO A 44 -7.97 2.60 -19.63
N GLY A 45 -9.18 3.13 -19.80
CA GLY A 45 -10.42 2.37 -19.68
C GLY A 45 -10.95 2.17 -18.25
N ARG A 46 -10.37 2.81 -17.23
CA ARG A 46 -10.98 2.95 -15.88
C ARG A 46 -11.57 4.36 -15.71
N SER A 47 -12.74 4.44 -15.08
CA SER A 47 -13.40 5.71 -14.71
C SER A 47 -12.91 6.29 -13.38
N SER A 48 -12.01 5.62 -12.67
CA SER A 48 -11.56 6.00 -11.32
C SER A 48 -10.10 5.61 -11.09
N PRO A 49 -9.33 6.44 -10.35
CA PRO A 49 -7.95 6.13 -10.00
C PRO A 49 -7.88 5.02 -8.94
N THR A 50 -6.76 4.30 -8.89
CA THR A 50 -6.45 3.33 -7.83
C THR A 50 -4.99 3.42 -7.42
N TRP A 51 -4.68 3.03 -6.18
CA TRP A 51 -3.30 2.80 -5.75
C TRP A 51 -2.78 1.52 -6.42
N ASN A 52 -1.55 1.57 -6.93
CA ASN A 52 -0.86 0.46 -7.60
C ASN A 52 0.54 0.31 -6.99
N PHE A 53 1.01 -0.92 -6.86
CA PHE A 53 2.38 -1.22 -6.42
C PHE A 53 3.42 -0.66 -7.41
N VAL A 54 4.55 -0.16 -6.88
CA VAL A 54 5.73 0.25 -7.65
C VAL A 54 6.94 -0.59 -7.26
N GLU A 55 7.33 -0.55 -5.99
CA GLU A 55 8.49 -1.24 -5.44
C GLU A 55 8.33 -1.50 -3.93
N THR A 56 9.15 -2.38 -3.37
CA THR A 56 9.19 -2.69 -1.93
C THR A 56 10.49 -2.17 -1.32
N CYS A 57 10.38 -1.33 -0.29
CA CYS A 57 11.52 -0.84 0.47
C CYS A 57 12.03 -1.91 1.44
N GLU A 58 13.35 -2.05 1.58
CA GLU A 58 13.96 -3.03 2.51
C GLU A 58 13.71 -2.69 4.00
N LYS A 59 13.43 -1.42 4.32
CA LYS A 59 13.37 -0.91 5.70
C LYS A 59 12.13 -0.08 6.01
N VAL A 60 11.96 1.04 5.30
CA VAL A 60 10.85 2.00 5.51
C VAL A 60 10.43 2.61 4.17
N CYS A 61 9.12 2.74 3.95
CA CYS A 61 8.56 3.66 2.97
C CYS A 61 8.11 4.95 3.69
N CYS A 62 8.41 6.10 3.12
CA CYS A 62 8.12 7.43 3.64
C CYS A 62 7.63 8.34 2.50
N ASN A 63 6.36 8.76 2.52
CA ASN A 63 5.71 9.59 1.48
C ASN A 63 5.97 9.14 0.01
N GLY A 64 6.11 7.83 -0.22
CA GLY A 64 6.39 7.26 -1.54
C GLY A 64 7.87 7.25 -1.95
N ILE A 65 8.79 7.24 -0.98
CA ILE A 65 10.25 7.11 -1.14
C ILE A 65 10.76 6.05 -0.14
N CYS A 66 11.74 5.24 -0.54
CA CYS A 66 12.40 4.29 0.37
C CYS A 66 13.49 4.98 1.20
N THR A 67 13.56 4.66 2.50
CA THR A 67 14.48 5.27 3.47
C THR A 67 14.88 4.27 4.56
N ASP A 68 15.99 4.57 5.24
CA ASP A 68 16.47 3.84 6.42
C ASP A 68 15.74 4.23 7.73
N THR A 69 15.08 5.40 7.76
CA THR A 69 14.50 6.00 8.98
C THR A 69 13.05 6.47 8.76
N LYS A 70 12.24 6.43 9.83
CA LYS A 70 10.87 6.98 9.89
C LYS A 70 10.81 8.46 10.31
N GLU A 71 11.95 9.11 10.59
CA GLU A 71 11.98 10.52 10.98
C GLU A 71 11.53 11.43 9.82
N GLY A 72 10.43 12.16 10.01
CA GLY A 72 9.94 13.19 9.08
C GLY A 72 8.79 12.79 8.13
N CYS A 73 8.24 11.58 8.24
CA CYS A 73 7.18 11.06 7.36
C CYS A 73 5.78 11.67 7.75
#